data_AF-A0A9W3H0S6-F1
#
_entry.id   AF-A0A9W3H0S6-F1
#
_cell.length_a   1.000
_cell.length_b   1.000
_cell.length_c   1.000
_cell.angle_alpha   90.00
_cell.angle_beta   90.00
_cell.angle_gamma   90.00
#
_symmetry.space_group_name_H-M   'P 1'
#
loop_
_entity.id
_entity.type
_entity.pdbx_description
1 polymer ?
#
loop_
_entity_poly.entity_id
_entity_poly.type
_entity_poly.pdbx_seq_one_letter_code
_entity_poly.pdbx_strand_id
1 'polypeptide(L)'
;PEGPELAPDARARLPDPPQGAFAQLVAEDVQLTEGPLRWYSDPSLTGVTLAPGMSYDKQTHELVVAEAGVYYVFLNLGLKRVVASNSDSSSGSVSVALHLQSLHARAASPALTLDLPLPSLGNSVSGFRGGLLHVGAGQRLGVHLHPAVWKSRTWQLSQATVLGLFRVATEVPAGLPL
;
A
#
# COMPACT_ATOMS: atom_id res chain seq x y z
N PRO A 1 -64.27 -3.58 -0.52
CA PRO A 1 -63.21 -2.85 0.19
C PRO A 1 -61.87 -3.57 -0.03
N GLU A 2 -61.13 -3.14 -1.06
CA GLU A 2 -59.73 -3.48 -1.28
C GLU A 2 -59.00 -2.14 -1.43
N GLY A 3 -58.03 -1.91 -0.55
CA GLY A 3 -57.24 -0.68 -0.54
C GLY A 3 -56.18 -0.69 -1.64
N PRO A 4 -55.74 0.49 -2.13
CA PRO A 4 -54.73 0.53 -3.18
C PRO A 4 -53.38 0.08 -2.64
N GLU A 5 -52.81 -0.93 -3.30
CA GLU A 5 -51.46 -1.42 -3.09
C GLU A 5 -50.45 -0.31 -3.43
N LEU A 6 -49.75 0.18 -2.40
CA LEU A 6 -48.69 1.18 -2.53
C LEU A 6 -47.50 0.55 -3.26
N ALA A 7 -47.28 0.98 -4.51
CA ALA A 7 -46.06 0.68 -5.24
C ALA A 7 -44.82 1.12 -4.42
N PRO A 8 -43.76 0.31 -4.36
CA PRO A 8 -42.58 0.65 -3.59
C PRO A 8 -41.91 1.91 -4.18
N ASP A 9 -41.70 2.88 -3.29
CA ASP A 9 -41.17 4.21 -3.60
C ASP A 9 -39.81 4.09 -4.32
N ALA A 10 -39.78 4.41 -5.61
CA ALA A 10 -38.58 4.35 -6.45
C ALA A 10 -37.44 5.29 -5.96
N ARG A 11 -37.72 6.12 -4.95
CA ARG A 11 -36.80 7.05 -4.31
C ARG A 11 -36.07 6.50 -3.09
N ALA A 12 -36.38 5.27 -2.66
CA ALA A 12 -35.70 4.60 -1.54
C ALA A 12 -34.54 3.68 -1.97
N ARG A 13 -34.10 3.74 -3.23
CA ARG A 13 -32.79 3.17 -3.58
C ARG A 13 -31.74 4.03 -2.91
N LEU A 14 -31.13 3.53 -1.84
CA LEU A 14 -29.82 4.02 -1.43
C LEU A 14 -28.96 4.06 -2.71
N PRO A 15 -28.24 5.17 -2.98
CA PRO A 15 -27.19 5.10 -3.99
C PRO A 15 -26.32 3.89 -3.64
N ASP A 16 -26.03 3.04 -4.62
CA ASP A 16 -25.11 1.93 -4.42
C ASP A 16 -23.89 2.50 -3.68
N PRO A 17 -23.50 1.93 -2.52
CA PRO A 17 -22.33 2.42 -1.81
C PRO A 17 -21.20 2.45 -2.85
N PRO A 18 -20.49 3.60 -3.01
CA PRO A 18 -19.46 3.70 -4.03
C PRO A 18 -18.56 2.50 -3.80
N GLN A 19 -18.49 1.59 -4.79
CA GLN A 19 -17.78 0.33 -4.65
C GLN A 19 -16.40 0.68 -4.11
N GLY A 20 -16.16 0.33 -2.84
CA GLY A 20 -15.04 0.90 -2.09
C GLY A 20 -13.77 0.59 -2.85
N ALA A 21 -13.11 1.61 -3.37
CA ALA A 21 -11.93 1.40 -4.21
C ALA A 21 -10.83 0.88 -3.29
N PHE A 22 -10.59 -0.43 -3.33
CA PHE A 22 -9.65 -1.16 -2.48
C PHE A 22 -8.62 -1.90 -3.32
N ALA A 23 -7.36 -1.71 -2.98
CA ALA A 23 -6.26 -2.51 -3.51
C ALA A 23 -5.45 -3.07 -2.36
N GLN A 24 -5.02 -4.31 -2.52
CA GLN A 24 -4.04 -4.96 -1.69
C GLN A 24 -3.08 -5.74 -2.58
N LEU A 25 -1.79 -5.52 -2.38
CA LEU A 25 -0.71 -6.12 -3.13
C LEU A 25 0.23 -6.83 -2.15
N VAL A 26 0.74 -7.98 -2.54
CA VAL A 26 1.70 -8.77 -1.76
C VAL A 26 3.07 -8.65 -2.39
N ALA A 27 4.11 -8.48 -1.59
CA ALA A 27 5.48 -8.33 -2.11
C ALA A 27 5.90 -9.60 -2.88
N GLU A 28 6.46 -9.39 -4.08
CA GLU A 28 7.08 -10.44 -4.90
C GLU A 28 8.55 -10.64 -4.50
N ASP A 29 9.23 -9.57 -4.12
CA ASP A 29 10.64 -9.63 -3.77
C ASP A 29 10.85 -10.43 -2.48
N VAL A 30 11.84 -11.31 -2.54
CA VAL A 30 12.31 -12.08 -1.38
C VAL A 30 13.57 -11.46 -0.79
N GLN A 31 14.41 -10.86 -1.63
CA GLN A 31 15.70 -10.30 -1.22
C GLN A 31 15.57 -8.82 -0.83
N LEU A 32 16.32 -8.40 0.19
CA LEU A 32 16.41 -7.00 0.59
C LEU A 32 17.39 -6.25 -0.31
N THR A 33 16.90 -5.84 -1.47
CA THR A 33 17.67 -5.05 -2.45
C THR A 33 17.22 -3.60 -2.38
N GLU A 34 18.18 -2.67 -2.44
CA GLU A 34 17.86 -1.26 -2.55
C GLU A 34 17.14 -0.97 -3.88
N GLY A 35 16.03 -0.24 -3.82
CA GLY A 35 15.26 0.15 -5.00
C GLY A 35 13.75 -0.05 -4.87
N PRO A 36 13.01 0.05 -6.00
CA PRO A 36 11.56 -0.13 -6.01
C PRO A 36 11.19 -1.59 -5.72
N LEU A 37 10.24 -1.78 -4.81
CA LEU A 37 9.66 -3.09 -4.48
C LEU A 37 8.71 -3.54 -5.58
N ARG A 38 8.78 -4.83 -5.88
CA ARG A 38 7.90 -5.54 -6.79
C ARG A 38 6.76 -6.18 -6.03
N TRP A 39 5.60 -6.15 -6.66
CA TRP A 39 4.35 -6.60 -6.08
C TRP A 39 3.63 -7.58 -7.01
N TYR A 40 3.06 -8.62 -6.42
CA TYR A 40 2.07 -9.44 -7.08
C TYR A 40 0.75 -8.68 -7.20
N SER A 41 0.25 -8.63 -8.43
CA SER A 41 -1.01 -7.97 -8.80
C SER A 41 -2.06 -8.93 -9.35
N ASP A 42 -1.77 -10.23 -9.40
CA ASP A 42 -2.68 -11.25 -9.91
C ASP A 42 -3.77 -11.55 -8.86
N PRO A 43 -5.06 -11.26 -9.13
CA PRO A 43 -6.14 -11.51 -8.18
C PRO A 43 -6.38 -12.99 -7.85
N SER A 44 -5.79 -13.92 -8.63
CA SER A 44 -5.84 -15.36 -8.31
C SER A 44 -4.93 -15.74 -7.13
N LEU A 45 -4.00 -14.86 -6.74
CA LEU A 45 -3.12 -15.06 -5.59
C LEU A 45 -3.82 -14.64 -4.30
N THR A 46 -3.67 -15.47 -3.26
CA THR A 46 -4.21 -15.17 -1.93
C THR A 46 -3.63 -13.87 -1.38
N GLY A 47 -4.51 -12.97 -0.92
CA GLY A 47 -4.12 -11.69 -0.35
C GLY A 47 -3.85 -10.59 -1.38
N VAL A 48 -4.06 -10.85 -2.66
CA VAL A 48 -4.04 -9.82 -3.71
C VAL A 48 -5.47 -9.44 -4.07
N THR A 49 -5.75 -8.15 -4.11
CA THR A 49 -7.06 -7.62 -4.52
C THR A 49 -6.84 -6.32 -5.24
N LEU A 50 -7.48 -6.13 -6.39
CA LEU A 50 -7.48 -4.88 -7.13
C LEU A 50 -8.91 -4.57 -7.54
N ALA A 51 -9.47 -3.51 -6.96
CA ALA A 51 -10.77 -2.99 -7.37
C ALA A 51 -10.70 -2.42 -8.80
N PRO A 52 -11.84 -2.32 -9.50
CA PRO A 52 -11.93 -1.54 -10.73
C PRO A 52 -11.36 -0.14 -10.56
N GLY A 53 -10.58 0.33 -11.53
CA GLY A 53 -9.89 1.63 -11.46
C GLY A 53 -8.54 1.61 -10.75
N MET A 54 -8.05 0.43 -10.31
CA MET A 54 -6.70 0.25 -9.79
C MET A 54 -5.94 -0.74 -10.67
N SER A 55 -4.72 -0.37 -11.07
CA SER A 55 -3.87 -1.23 -11.88
C SER A 55 -2.42 -1.14 -11.44
N TYR A 56 -1.68 -2.23 -11.60
CA TYR A 56 -0.26 -2.27 -11.25
C TYR A 56 0.58 -2.34 -12.54
N ASP A 57 1.45 -1.35 -12.73
CA ASP A 57 2.40 -1.30 -13.83
C ASP A 57 3.65 -2.09 -13.45
N LYS A 58 3.80 -3.29 -14.04
CA LYS A 58 4.95 -4.17 -13.78
C LYS A 58 6.26 -3.63 -14.32
N GLN A 59 6.24 -2.70 -15.29
CA GLN A 59 7.47 -2.14 -15.87
C GLN A 59 8.07 -1.08 -14.95
N THR A 60 7.23 -0.24 -14.35
CA THR A 60 7.68 0.83 -13.44
C THR A 60 7.61 0.43 -11.97
N HIS A 61 6.97 -0.70 -11.65
CA HIS A 61 6.73 -1.20 -10.30
C HIS A 61 5.84 -0.27 -9.46
N GLU A 62 4.79 0.27 -10.10
CA GLU A 62 3.92 1.29 -9.51
C GLU A 62 2.45 0.90 -9.56
N LEU A 63 1.73 1.21 -8.49
CA LEU A 63 0.28 1.12 -8.43
C LEU A 63 -0.33 2.42 -8.96
N VAL A 64 -1.18 2.32 -9.96
CA VAL A 64 -1.90 3.42 -10.59
C VAL A 64 -3.31 3.48 -10.03
N VAL A 65 -3.69 4.66 -9.54
CA VAL A 65 -5.05 4.93 -9.03
C VAL A 65 -5.75 5.82 -10.04
N ALA A 66 -6.83 5.33 -10.66
CA ALA A 66 -7.54 6.06 -11.70
C ALA A 66 -8.33 7.26 -11.15
N GLU A 67 -8.94 7.10 -9.97
CA GLU A 67 -9.82 8.12 -9.38
C GLU A 67 -9.10 8.96 -8.33
N ALA A 68 -9.39 10.27 -8.30
CA ALA A 68 -8.90 11.14 -7.24
C ALA A 68 -9.66 10.92 -5.93
N GLY A 69 -9.00 11.14 -4.80
CA GLY A 69 -9.66 11.11 -3.49
C GLY A 69 -8.69 11.06 -2.32
N VAL A 70 -9.27 10.92 -1.13
CA VAL A 70 -8.49 10.63 0.08
C VAL A 70 -8.49 9.12 0.28
N TYR A 71 -7.31 8.53 0.29
CA TYR A 71 -7.09 7.11 0.48
C TYR A 71 -6.39 6.88 1.81
N TYR A 72 -6.86 5.90 2.58
CA TYR A 72 -6.05 5.36 3.65
C TYR A 72 -5.09 4.35 3.02
N VAL A 73 -3.80 4.66 3.07
CA VAL A 73 -2.74 3.81 2.54
C VAL A 73 -1.97 3.23 3.70
N PHE A 74 -1.69 1.93 3.65
CA PHE A 74 -0.90 1.25 4.65
C PHE A 74 0.13 0.32 4.04
N LEU A 75 1.26 0.22 4.73
CA LEU A 75 2.36 -0.67 4.44
C LEU A 75 2.60 -1.53 5.67
N ASN A 76 2.50 -2.84 5.49
CA ASN A 76 3.01 -3.82 6.43
C ASN A 76 4.32 -4.38 5.87
N LEU A 77 5.42 -4.21 6.59
CA LEU A 77 6.72 -4.79 6.23
C LEU A 77 7.00 -5.95 7.17
N GLY A 78 7.15 -7.15 6.63
CA GLY A 78 7.55 -8.32 7.41
C GLY A 78 8.90 -8.84 6.94
N LEU A 79 9.84 -9.02 7.85
CA LEU A 79 11.18 -9.52 7.59
C LEU A 79 11.40 -10.83 8.34
N LYS A 80 12.08 -11.78 7.69
CA LYS A 80 12.52 -13.03 8.31
C LYS A 80 14.02 -13.21 8.14
N ARG A 81 14.67 -13.74 9.17
CA ARG A 81 16.08 -14.12 9.13
C ARG A 81 16.21 -15.47 8.44
N VAL A 82 17.09 -15.56 7.44
CA VAL A 82 17.31 -16.79 6.66
C VAL A 82 18.70 -17.39 6.85
N VAL A 83 19.60 -16.67 7.51
CA VAL A 83 20.93 -17.17 7.89
C VAL A 83 21.10 -17.01 9.40
N ALA A 84 21.48 -18.10 10.08
CA ALA A 84 21.77 -18.08 11.52
C ALA A 84 22.93 -17.10 11.81
N SER A 85 22.77 -16.25 12.83
CA SER A 85 23.80 -15.31 13.23
C SER A 85 24.76 -16.01 14.18
N ASN A 86 26.02 -16.19 13.78
CA ASN A 86 27.08 -16.76 14.64
C ASN A 86 27.89 -15.69 15.40
N SER A 87 27.48 -14.42 15.34
CA SER A 87 28.18 -13.33 16.04
C SER A 87 27.23 -12.33 16.68
N ASP A 88 27.61 -11.92 17.88
CA ASP A 88 26.96 -10.95 18.74
C ASP A 88 26.86 -9.56 18.09
N SER A 89 25.72 -8.92 18.35
CA SER A 89 25.55 -7.46 18.44
C SER A 89 25.95 -6.62 17.23
N SER A 90 25.15 -6.65 16.16
CA SER A 90 25.06 -5.49 15.27
C SER A 90 23.59 -5.12 15.05
N SER A 91 23.17 -4.02 15.67
CA SER A 91 21.91 -3.35 15.38
C SER A 91 21.91 -2.90 13.92
N GLY A 92 20.81 -3.14 13.21
CA GLY A 92 20.63 -2.71 11.84
C GLY A 92 19.22 -2.18 11.65
N SER A 93 18.96 -1.42 10.60
CA SER A 93 17.60 -0.99 10.27
C SER A 93 17.31 -1.19 8.79
N VAL A 94 16.03 -1.39 8.51
CA VAL A 94 15.49 -1.39 7.15
C VAL A 94 14.47 -0.27 7.10
N SER A 95 14.65 0.65 6.17
CA SER A 95 13.73 1.75 5.94
C SER A 95 12.97 1.50 4.65
N VAL A 96 11.65 1.71 4.66
CA VAL A 96 10.82 1.68 3.45
C VAL A 96 10.10 3.00 3.33
N ALA A 97 10.13 3.57 2.13
CA ALA A 97 9.43 4.79 1.80
C ALA A 97 8.40 4.52 0.69
N LEU A 98 7.15 4.84 0.94
CA LEU A 98 6.13 4.97 -0.09
C LEU A 98 6.30 6.35 -0.74
N HIS A 99 6.55 6.37 -2.04
CA HIS A 99 6.64 7.56 -2.85
C HIS A 99 5.35 7.78 -3.65
N LEU A 100 4.84 9.00 -3.61
CA LEU A 100 3.79 9.45 -4.52
C LEU A 100 4.45 10.15 -5.70
N GLN A 101 4.34 9.57 -6.89
CA GLN A 101 4.77 10.21 -8.13
C GLN A 101 3.61 10.97 -8.74
N SER A 102 3.71 12.30 -8.74
CA SER A 102 2.78 13.16 -9.44
C SER A 102 3.06 13.10 -10.94
N LEU A 103 1.99 12.99 -11.73
CA LEU A 103 2.03 13.04 -13.20
C LEU A 103 2.76 14.30 -13.74
N HIS A 104 2.91 15.34 -12.90
CA HIS A 104 3.52 16.63 -13.24
C HIS A 104 4.85 16.91 -12.50
N ALA A 105 5.33 16.02 -11.62
CA ALA A 105 6.53 16.26 -10.83
C ALA A 105 7.66 15.30 -11.19
N ARG A 106 8.81 15.86 -11.61
CA ARG A 106 10.03 15.11 -11.95
C ARG A 106 10.71 14.46 -10.74
N ALA A 107 10.26 14.77 -9.51
CA ALA A 107 10.82 14.27 -8.27
C ALA A 107 9.70 13.64 -7.41
N ALA A 108 9.87 12.37 -7.07
CA ALA A 108 8.95 11.63 -6.21
C ALA A 108 9.22 12.01 -4.74
N SER A 109 8.22 12.58 -4.06
CA SER A 109 8.35 12.87 -2.62
C SER A 109 7.87 11.68 -1.80
N PRO A 110 8.61 11.28 -0.74
CA PRO A 110 8.16 10.22 0.16
C PRO A 110 6.92 10.71 0.92
N ALA A 111 5.83 9.95 0.84
CA ALA A 111 4.56 10.24 1.50
C ALA A 111 4.39 9.49 2.82
N LEU A 112 4.96 8.28 2.92
CA LEU A 112 5.01 7.50 4.16
C LEU A 112 6.38 6.86 4.29
N THR A 113 6.97 6.93 5.47
CA THR A 113 8.22 6.24 5.79
C THR A 113 8.02 5.32 7.00
N LEU A 114 8.51 4.10 6.87
CA LEU A 114 8.54 3.08 7.92
C LEU A 114 10.00 2.69 8.14
N ASP A 115 10.51 3.02 9.33
CA ASP A 115 11.81 2.56 9.80
C ASP A 115 11.60 1.34 10.70
N LEU A 116 12.21 0.23 10.33
CA LEU A 116 12.10 -1.04 11.05
C LEU A 116 13.47 -1.44 11.61
N PRO A 117 13.69 -1.30 12.94
CA PRO A 117 14.91 -1.77 13.58
C PRO A 117 14.94 -3.31 13.58
N LEU A 118 16.07 -3.87 13.16
CA LEU A 118 16.29 -5.31 13.14
C LEU A 118 16.70 -5.78 14.54
N PRO A 119 16.00 -6.78 15.10
CA PRO A 119 16.28 -7.24 16.45
C PRO A 119 17.61 -8.00 16.49
N SER A 120 18.35 -7.80 17.58
CA SER A 120 19.60 -8.53 17.85
C SER A 120 19.34 -10.01 18.15
N LEU A 121 18.27 -10.30 18.89
CA LEU A 121 17.76 -11.66 19.13
C LEU A 121 16.41 -11.81 18.42
N GLY A 122 16.29 -12.86 17.60
CA GLY A 122 15.04 -13.19 16.90
C GLY A 122 15.22 -13.40 15.40
N ASN A 123 14.28 -14.16 14.84
CA ASN A 123 14.29 -14.59 13.45
C ASN A 123 13.21 -13.92 12.60
N SER A 124 12.40 -13.04 13.18
CA SER A 124 11.34 -12.32 12.48
C SER A 124 11.15 -10.94 13.11
N VAL A 125 10.79 -9.96 12.28
CA VAL A 125 10.37 -8.64 12.71
C VAL A 125 9.35 -8.10 11.73
N SER A 126 8.32 -7.42 12.21
CA SER A 126 7.33 -6.77 11.36
C SER A 126 7.07 -5.34 11.83
N GLY A 127 6.79 -4.45 10.88
CA GLY A 127 6.43 -3.07 11.12
C GLY A 127 5.23 -2.69 10.28
N PHE A 128 4.42 -1.78 10.80
CA PHE A 128 3.23 -1.28 10.12
C PHE A 128 3.27 0.25 10.10
N ARG A 129 2.94 0.84 8.95
CA ARG A 129 2.71 2.27 8.83
C ARG A 129 1.50 2.51 7.95
N GLY A 130 0.55 3.30 8.44
CA GLY A 130 -0.58 3.77 7.66
C GLY A 130 -0.79 5.27 7.80
N GLY A 131 -1.49 5.85 6.83
CA GLY A 131 -1.86 7.26 6.84
C GLY A 131 -2.87 7.60 5.76
N LEU A 132 -3.59 8.69 5.97
CA LEU A 132 -4.46 9.27 4.96
C LEU A 132 -3.61 10.06 3.97
N LEU A 133 -3.71 9.72 2.69
CA LEU A 133 -3.02 10.38 1.59
C LEU A 133 -4.05 10.92 0.60
N HIS A 134 -3.85 12.15 0.18
CA HIS A 134 -4.56 12.69 -0.97
C HIS A 134 -3.91 12.17 -2.25
N VAL A 135 -4.66 11.43 -3.05
CA VAL A 135 -4.20 10.79 -4.28
C VAL A 135 -4.97 11.41 -5.45
N GLY A 136 -4.24 11.95 -6.42
CA GLY A 136 -4.82 12.51 -7.64
C GLY A 136 -5.30 11.42 -8.60
N ALA A 137 -6.14 11.81 -9.56
CA ALA A 137 -6.53 10.91 -10.65
C ALA A 137 -5.31 10.58 -11.53
N GLY A 138 -5.10 9.30 -11.81
CA GLY A 138 -3.94 8.79 -12.56
C GLY A 138 -2.62 8.82 -11.79
N GLN A 139 -2.65 9.11 -10.48
CA GLN A 139 -1.45 9.15 -9.64
C GLN A 139 -0.79 7.77 -9.56
N ARG A 140 0.55 7.76 -9.52
CA ARG A 140 1.36 6.55 -9.41
C ARG A 140 1.98 6.44 -8.03
N LEU A 141 1.87 5.28 -7.42
CA LEU A 141 2.40 4.97 -6.09
C LEU A 141 3.49 3.90 -6.23
N GLY A 142 4.71 4.25 -5.86
CA GLY A 142 5.84 3.33 -5.84
C GLY A 142 6.37 3.17 -4.42
N VAL A 143 6.78 1.97 -4.03
CA VAL A 143 7.40 1.73 -2.72
C VAL A 143 8.88 1.46 -2.92
N HIS A 144 9.75 2.23 -2.27
CA HIS A 144 11.19 2.06 -2.34
C HIS A 144 11.73 1.53 -1.01
N LEU A 145 12.48 0.44 -1.10
CA LEU A 145 13.20 -0.16 0.01
C LEU A 145 14.62 0.43 0.08
N HIS A 146 14.99 0.85 1.27
CA HIS A 146 16.29 1.41 1.61
C HIS A 146 16.89 0.61 2.78
N PRO A 147 17.63 -0.47 2.50
CA PRO A 147 18.27 -1.25 3.55
C PRO A 147 19.47 -0.48 4.10
N ALA A 148 19.45 -0.09 5.38
CA ALA A 148 20.49 0.75 5.97
C ALA A 148 21.78 -0.01 6.36
N VAL A 149 22.00 -1.25 5.89
CA VAL A 149 23.12 -2.07 6.39
C VAL A 149 23.65 -3.12 5.40
N TRP A 150 24.96 -3.33 5.45
CA TRP A 150 25.76 -4.40 4.81
C TRP A 150 25.31 -5.86 5.05
N LYS A 151 24.27 -6.12 5.88
CA LYS A 151 23.77 -7.47 6.22
C LYS A 151 22.45 -7.85 5.52
N SER A 152 22.07 -7.16 4.45
CA SER A 152 20.88 -7.47 3.62
C SER A 152 20.79 -8.93 3.16
N ARG A 153 21.90 -9.68 3.12
CA ARG A 153 21.91 -11.11 2.76
C ARG A 153 21.38 -12.06 3.84
N THR A 154 21.27 -11.61 5.10
CA THR A 154 20.84 -12.47 6.22
C THR A 154 19.35 -12.38 6.52
N TRP A 155 18.69 -11.36 5.99
CA TRP A 155 17.27 -11.07 6.15
C TRP A 155 16.58 -11.03 4.80
N GLN A 156 15.33 -11.46 4.76
CA GLN A 156 14.50 -11.50 3.56
C GLN A 156 13.13 -10.91 3.86
N LEU A 157 12.49 -10.37 2.83
CA LEU A 157 11.08 -10.04 2.88
C LEU A 157 10.28 -11.33 3.10
N SER A 158 9.33 -11.25 4.01
CA SER A 158 8.35 -12.30 4.25
C SER A 158 7.13 -12.08 3.36
N GLN A 159 6.34 -13.13 3.14
CA GLN A 159 5.05 -13.05 2.45
C GLN A 159 3.99 -12.23 3.21
N ALA A 160 4.28 -11.82 4.46
CA ALA A 160 3.44 -10.89 5.20
C ALA A 160 3.64 -9.42 4.76
N THR A 161 4.60 -9.14 3.87
CA THR A 161 4.81 -7.79 3.35
C THR A 161 3.69 -7.44 2.37
N VAL A 162 2.91 -6.43 2.73
CA VAL A 162 1.67 -6.04 2.05
C VAL A 162 1.61 -4.53 1.91
N LEU A 163 1.23 -4.07 0.72
CA LEU A 163 0.80 -2.70 0.46
C LEU A 163 -0.70 -2.72 0.24
N GLY A 164 -1.44 -1.92 0.99
CA GLY A 164 -2.88 -1.80 0.81
C GLY A 164 -3.33 -0.35 0.80
N LEU A 165 -4.44 -0.10 0.11
CA LEU A 165 -5.12 1.17 0.13
C LEU A 165 -6.63 0.98 -0.04
N PHE A 166 -7.40 1.81 0.64
CA PHE A 166 -8.84 1.94 0.39
C PHE A 166 -9.23 3.41 0.34
N ARG A 167 -10.19 3.73 -0.53
CA ARG A 167 -10.74 5.08 -0.63
C ARG A 167 -11.61 5.38 0.58
N VAL A 168 -11.32 6.48 1.25
CA VAL A 168 -12.06 7.00 2.41
C VAL A 168 -13.03 8.09 1.99
N ALA A 169 -12.61 8.95 1.06
CA ALA A 169 -13.47 10.03 0.55
C ALA A 169 -13.21 10.29 -0.94
N THR A 170 -14.28 10.66 -1.64
CA THR A 170 -14.25 10.98 -3.06
C THR A 170 -13.87 12.43 -3.36
N GLU A 171 -13.98 13.32 -2.37
CA GLU A 171 -13.79 14.76 -2.51
C GLU A 171 -12.62 15.29 -1.66
N VAL A 172 -11.88 16.24 -2.22
CA VAL A 172 -11.29 17.34 -1.43
C VAL A 172 -12.46 18.24 -1.06
N PRO A 173 -12.67 18.62 0.22
CA PRO A 173 -13.79 19.47 0.59
C PRO A 173 -13.77 20.74 -0.26
N ALA A 174 -14.83 20.94 -1.05
CA ALA A 174 -15.10 22.21 -1.70
C ALA A 174 -15.49 23.22 -0.62
N GLY A 175 -14.51 23.89 -0.01
CA GLY A 175 -14.78 24.98 0.91
C GLY A 175 -13.79 25.12 2.06
N LEU A 176 -12.63 25.71 1.79
CA LEU A 176 -12.06 26.67 2.72
C LEU A 176 -12.33 28.05 2.11
N PRO A 177 -13.11 28.92 2.78
CA PRO A 177 -13.26 30.30 2.31
C PRO A 177 -11.90 31.00 2.42
N LEU A 178 -11.49 31.68 1.34
CA LEU A 178 -10.59 32.82 1.41
C LEU A 178 -11.36 34.03 1.94
#